data_AF-A0A5N0TIG8-F1
#
_entry.id   AF-A0A5N0TIG8-F1
#
_cell.length_a   1.000
_cell.length_b   1.000
_cell.length_c   1.000
_cell.angle_alpha   90.00
_cell.angle_beta   90.00
_cell.angle_gamma   90.00
#
_symmetry.space_group_name_H-M   'P 1'
#
loop_
_entity.id
_entity.type
_entity.pdbx_description
1 polymer ?
#
loop_
_entity_poly.entity_id
_entity_poly.type
_entity_poly.pdbx_seq_one_letter_code
_entity_poly.pdbx_strand_id
1 'polypeptide(L)'
;MKPETTKLTIRLPRERVEFAKRFAKQHGVTVTEVIGRYFEYLQAETPDEIHPDLEWLVGIIPPDVDVDELRYEYLKEKYGL
;
A
#
# COMPACT_ATOMS: atom_id res chain seq x y z
N MET A 1 -23.11 -3.41 -7.01
CA MET A 1 -23.34 -2.29 -6.07
C MET A 1 -22.53 -1.10 -6.53
N LYS A 2 -23.07 0.13 -6.48
CA LYS A 2 -22.25 1.33 -6.73
C LYS A 2 -21.37 1.55 -5.51
N PRO A 3 -20.07 1.87 -5.67
CA PRO A 3 -19.22 2.18 -4.53
C PRO A 3 -19.77 3.42 -3.80
N GLU A 4 -19.73 3.39 -2.47
CA GLU A 4 -20.07 4.55 -1.64
C GLU A 4 -19.00 5.62 -1.84
N THR A 5 -19.40 6.89 -2.03
CA THR A 5 -18.46 7.99 -2.28
C THR A 5 -18.76 9.16 -1.36
N THR A 6 -17.70 9.82 -0.90
CA THR A 6 -17.77 11.02 -0.05
C THR A 6 -16.97 12.16 -0.67
N LYS A 7 -17.44 13.41 -0.49
CA LYS A 7 -16.77 14.60 -1.02
C LYS A 7 -15.66 15.07 -0.08
N LEU A 8 -14.42 15.04 -0.54
CA LEU A 8 -13.27 15.65 0.12
C LEU A 8 -13.02 17.06 -0.42
N THR A 9 -12.90 18.07 0.45
CA THR A 9 -12.51 19.44 0.07
C THR A 9 -11.25 19.83 0.81
N ILE A 10 -10.17 20.08 0.06
CA ILE A 10 -8.87 20.48 0.60
C ILE A 10 -8.51 21.91 0.17
N ARG A 11 -7.81 22.64 1.03
CA ARG A 11 -7.23 23.95 0.69
C ARG A 11 -5.79 23.74 0.25
N LEU A 12 -5.47 24.24 -0.95
CA LEU A 12 -4.13 24.20 -1.51
C LEU A 12 -3.77 25.59 -2.06
N PRO A 13 -2.48 25.95 -2.10
CA PRO A 13 -2.02 27.12 -2.85
C PRO A 13 -2.56 27.08 -4.29
N ARG A 14 -3.01 28.23 -4.80
CA ARG A 14 -3.63 28.34 -6.13
C ARG A 14 -2.77 27.72 -7.22
N GLU A 15 -1.47 27.94 -7.17
CA GLU A 15 -0.50 27.41 -8.12
C GLU A 15 -0.50 25.88 -8.18
N ARG A 16 -0.67 25.20 -7.03
CA ARG A 16 -0.75 23.74 -6.95
C ARG A 16 -2.06 23.20 -7.54
N VAL A 17 -3.18 23.90 -7.32
CA VAL A 17 -4.47 23.53 -7.92
C VAL A 17 -4.39 23.64 -9.44
N GLU A 18 -3.81 24.71 -9.96
CA GLU A 18 -3.66 24.93 -11.39
C GLU A 18 -2.68 23.96 -12.03
N PHE A 19 -1.59 23.61 -11.34
CA PHE A 19 -0.69 22.54 -11.76
C PHE A 19 -1.44 21.21 -11.90
N ALA A 20 -2.19 20.80 -10.88
CA ALA A 20 -2.93 19.53 -10.90
C ALA A 20 -3.93 19.45 -12.06
N LYS A 21 -4.64 20.55 -12.35
CA LYS A 21 -5.54 20.63 -13.51
C LYS A 21 -4.81 20.49 -14.85
N ARG A 22 -3.66 21.18 -15.01
CA ARG A 22 -2.86 21.09 -16.23
C ARG A 22 -2.33 19.68 -16.45
N PHE A 23 -1.77 19.08 -15.40
CA PHE A 23 -1.29 17.70 -15.42
C PHE A 23 -2.41 16.74 -15.85
N ALA A 24 -3.57 16.80 -15.18
CA ALA A 24 -4.71 15.94 -15.49
C ALA A 24 -5.13 16.08 -16.97
N LYS A 25 -5.22 17.32 -17.47
CA LYS A 25 -5.55 17.60 -18.87
C LYS A 25 -4.51 17.03 -19.86
N GLN A 26 -3.22 17.21 -19.58
CA GLN A 26 -2.14 16.73 -20.45
C GLN A 26 -2.09 15.21 -20.52
N HIS A 27 -2.44 14.53 -19.43
CA HIS A 27 -2.43 13.07 -19.33
C HIS A 27 -3.78 12.41 -19.61
N GLY A 28 -4.81 13.18 -20.00
CA GLY A 28 -6.13 12.64 -20.33
C GLY A 28 -6.89 12.03 -19.14
N VAL A 29 -6.57 12.45 -17.91
CA VAL A 29 -7.16 11.95 -16.67
C VAL A 29 -7.90 13.06 -15.92
N THR A 30 -8.67 12.71 -14.91
CA THR A 30 -9.31 13.70 -14.02
C THR A 30 -8.41 14.03 -12.84
N VAL A 31 -8.58 15.21 -12.22
CA VAL A 31 -7.87 15.56 -10.97
C VAL A 31 -8.22 14.57 -9.85
N THR A 32 -9.46 14.08 -9.80
CA THR A 32 -9.91 13.04 -8.87
C THR A 32 -9.10 11.76 -9.05
N GLU A 33 -8.84 11.34 -10.29
CA GLU A 33 -8.08 10.13 -10.59
C GLU A 33 -6.59 10.27 -10.23
N VAL A 34 -6.00 11.45 -10.47
CA VAL A 34 -4.63 11.76 -10.03
C VAL A 34 -4.50 11.61 -8.52
N ILE A 35 -5.42 12.21 -7.76
CA ILE A 35 -5.42 12.14 -6.30
C ILE A 35 -5.76 10.73 -5.81
N GLY A 36 -6.71 10.04 -6.46
CA GLY A 36 -7.09 8.67 -6.12
C GLY A 36 -5.93 7.69 -6.22
N ARG A 37 -5.17 7.72 -7.33
CA ARG A 37 -3.96 6.90 -7.49
C ARG A 37 -2.89 7.22 -6.43
N TYR A 38 -2.78 8.50 -6.04
CA TYR A 38 -1.86 8.87 -4.98
C TYR A 38 -2.30 8.33 -3.61
N PHE A 39 -3.61 8.28 -3.33
CA PHE A 39 -4.11 7.65 -2.11
C PHE A 39 -3.88 6.14 -2.10
N GLU A 40 -4.05 5.43 -3.23
CA GLU A 40 -3.72 4.01 -3.34
C GLU A 40 -2.23 3.76 -3.06
N TYR A 41 -1.35 4.62 -3.61
CA TYR A 41 0.08 4.56 -3.33
C TYR A 41 0.40 4.74 -1.83
N LEU A 42 -0.20 5.77 -1.19
CA LEU A 42 -0.01 6.00 0.25
C LEU A 42 -0.55 4.86 1.12
N GLN A 43 -1.66 4.22 0.70
CA GLN A 43 -2.18 3.04 1.39
C GLN A 43 -1.22 1.86 1.29
N ALA A 44 -0.62 1.63 0.11
CA ALA A 44 0.36 0.56 -0.07
C ALA A 44 1.68 0.79 0.72
N GLU A 45 2.05 2.05 0.97
CA GLU A 45 3.21 2.39 1.81
C GLU A 45 2.91 2.32 3.31
N THR A 46 1.64 2.37 3.70
CA THR A 46 1.25 2.18 5.08
C THR A 46 1.19 0.68 5.32
N PRO A 47 2.02 0.10 6.21
CA PRO A 47 1.90 -1.33 6.51
C PRO A 47 0.46 -1.57 6.93
N ASP A 48 -0.20 -2.54 6.28
CA ASP A 48 -1.55 -2.95 6.66
C ASP A 48 -1.55 -3.13 8.19
N GLU A 49 -2.47 -2.44 8.87
CA GLU A 49 -2.76 -2.81 10.25
C GLU A 49 -3.14 -4.29 10.23
N ILE A 50 -2.33 -5.09 10.93
CA ILE A 50 -2.52 -6.54 10.98
C ILE A 50 -3.96 -6.76 11.43
N HIS A 51 -4.74 -7.45 10.60
CA HIS A 51 -6.16 -7.69 10.90
C HIS A 51 -6.26 -8.26 12.33
N PRO A 52 -7.19 -7.80 13.19
CA PRO A 52 -7.23 -8.19 14.61
C PRO A 52 -7.18 -9.71 14.85
N ASP A 53 -7.85 -10.48 13.99
CA ASP A 53 -7.85 -11.95 14.02
C ASP A 53 -6.47 -12.60 13.74
N LEU A 54 -5.50 -11.83 13.27
CA LEU A 54 -4.13 -12.25 12.94
C LEU A 54 -3.09 -11.65 13.90
N GLU A 55 -3.48 -10.77 14.84
CA GLU A 55 -2.54 -10.19 15.82
C GLU A 55 -1.83 -11.28 16.64
N TRP A 56 -2.52 -12.38 16.96
CA TRP A 56 -1.94 -13.49 17.71
C TRP A 56 -0.83 -14.24 16.95
N LEU A 57 -0.76 -14.11 15.62
CA LEU A 57 0.30 -14.71 14.79
C LEU A 57 1.59 -13.89 14.84
N VAL A 58 1.51 -12.63 15.27
CA VAL A 58 2.62 -11.69 15.30
C VAL A 58 3.54 -12.03 16.48
N GLY A 59 4.84 -12.14 16.22
CA GLY A 59 5.83 -12.46 17.26
C GLY A 59 5.99 -13.95 17.57
N ILE A 60 5.33 -14.85 16.83
CA ILE A 60 5.59 -16.30 16.91
C ILE A 60 7.01 -16.64 16.47
N ILE A 61 7.51 -15.92 15.46
CA ILE A 61 8.87 -16.11 14.95
C ILE A 61 9.80 -15.14 15.68
N PRO A 62 10.89 -15.62 16.30
CA PRO A 62 11.91 -14.76 16.91
C PRO A 62 12.48 -13.76 15.89
N PRO A 63 12.71 -12.49 16.27
CA PRO A 63 13.16 -11.45 15.34
C PRO A 63 14.61 -11.65 14.85
N ASP A 64 15.38 -12.47 15.56
CA ASP A 64 16.77 -12.83 15.29
C ASP A 64 16.91 -14.08 14.42
N VAL A 65 15.79 -14.66 13.95
CA VAL A 65 15.84 -15.86 13.12
C VAL A 65 16.29 -15.52 11.70
N ASP A 66 17.26 -16.29 11.19
CA ASP A 66 17.59 -16.29 9.77
C ASP A 66 16.58 -17.18 9.03
N VAL A 67 15.57 -16.52 8.44
CA VAL A 67 14.48 -17.18 7.72
C VAL A 67 14.99 -17.93 6.49
N ASP A 68 16.04 -17.42 5.84
CA ASP A 68 16.60 -18.02 4.64
C ASP A 68 17.37 -19.30 4.95
N GLU A 69 18.14 -19.30 6.05
CA GLU A 69 18.83 -20.49 6.55
C GLU A 69 17.84 -21.59 6.96
N LEU A 70 16.82 -21.25 7.76
CA LEU A 70 15.77 -22.21 8.16
C LEU A 70 15.04 -22.82 6.97
N ARG A 71 14.72 -21.99 5.96
CA ARG A 71 14.08 -22.45 4.74
C ARG A 71 14.98 -23.39 3.96
N TYR A 72 16.27 -23.07 3.84
CA TYR A 72 17.25 -23.91 3.16
C TYR A 72 17.38 -25.28 3.83
N GLU A 73 17.56 -25.32 5.14
CA GLU A 73 17.67 -26.59 5.89
C GLU A 73 16.41 -27.45 5.75
N TYR A 74 15.22 -26.86 5.84
CA TYR A 74 13.96 -27.58 5.63
C TYR A 74 13.86 -28.17 4.21
N LEU A 75 14.22 -27.40 3.18
CA LEU A 75 14.17 -27.87 1.80
C LEU A 75 15.21 -28.97 1.54
N LYS A 76 16.40 -28.85 2.13
CA LYS A 76 17.43 -29.88 2.10
C LYS A 76 16.98 -31.17 2.76
N GLU A 77 16.36 -31.11 3.93
CA GLU A 77 15.80 -32.29 4.61
C GLU A 77 14.67 -32.92 3.79
N LYS A 78 13.76 -32.10 3.25
CA LYS A 78 12.58 -32.57 2.53
C LYS A 78 12.87 -33.12 1.14
N TYR A 79 13.82 -32.52 0.43
CA TYR A 79 14.11 -32.81 -0.98
C TYR A 79 15.52 -33.36 -1.24
N GLY A 80 16.39 -33.45 -0.23
CA GLY A 80 17.72 -34.06 -0.33
C GLY A 80 18.73 -33.24 -1.14
N LEU A 81 18.59 -31.91 -1.18
CA LEU A 81 19.47 -30.99 -1.90
C LEU A 81 20.82 -30.76 -1.19
#